data_AF-A0A2E4KUV6-F1
#
_entry.id   AF-A0A2E4KUV6-F1
#
_cell.length_a   1.000
_cell.length_b   1.000
_cell.length_c   1.000
_cell.angle_alpha   90.00
_cell.angle_beta   90.00
_cell.angle_gamma   90.00
#
_symmetry.space_group_name_H-M   'P 1'
#
loop_
_entity.id
_entity.type
_entity.pdbx_description
1 polymer ?
#
loop_
_entity_poly.entity_id
_entity_poly.type
_entity_poly.pdbx_seq_one_letter_code
_entity_poly.pdbx_strand_id
1 'polypeptide(L)' 'MSALEVDQSGEIGHVHHSKRQVLLDFMNHLKSNGYLKFSYPMPNQERGEGWMMFLYEPLSDELIKNFEA' A
#
# COMPACT_ATOMS: atom_id res chain seq x y z
N MET A 1 0.79 10.65 -12.24
CA MET A 1 1.24 9.53 -11.39
C MET A 1 0.12 8.50 -11.39
N SER A 2 0.38 7.20 -11.47
CA SER A 2 -0.70 6.21 -11.28
C SER A 2 -1.13 6.25 -9.83
N ALA A 3 -2.45 6.28 -9.60
CA ALA A 3 -3.03 6.24 -8.26
C ALA A 3 -2.70 4.89 -7.57
N LEU A 4 -2.62 4.91 -6.24
CA LEU A 4 -2.53 3.70 -5.42
C LEU A 4 -3.87 2.97 -5.46
N GLU A 5 -3.84 1.68 -5.78
CA GLU A 5 -5.03 0.84 -5.65
C GLU A 5 -5.03 0.21 -4.26
N VAL A 6 -5.94 0.65 -3.39
CA VAL A 6 -6.06 0.14 -2.02
C VAL A 6 -7.35 -0.65 -1.89
N ASP A 7 -7.24 -1.95 -1.60
CA ASP A 7 -8.35 -2.84 -1.29
C ASP A 7 -8.32 -3.17 0.21
N GLN A 8 -9.40 -2.86 0.92
CA GLN A 8 -9.55 -3.16 2.36
C GLN A 8 -10.78 -4.04 2.64
N SER A 9 -11.30 -4.74 1.62
CA SER A 9 -12.53 -5.54 1.72
C SER A 9 -12.38 -6.87 2.48
N GLY A 10 -11.15 -7.34 2.69
CA GLY A 10 -10.83 -8.57 3.41
C GLY A 10 -10.30 -8.36 4.83
N GLU A 11 -9.99 -9.47 5.53
CA GLU A 11 -9.32 -9.43 6.85
C GLU A 11 -7.93 -8.81 6.79
N ILE A 12 -7.28 -8.88 5.62
CA ILE A 12 -6.00 -8.26 5.31
C ILE A 12 -6.22 -7.36 4.10
N GLY A 13 -5.88 -6.08 4.22
CA GLY A 13 -5.92 -5.15 3.11
C GLY A 13 -4.71 -5.33 2.18
N HIS A 14 -4.86 -4.91 0.94
CA HIS A 14 -3.83 -4.97 -0.08
C HIS A 14 -3.67 -3.61 -0.74
N VAL A 15 -2.42 -3.22 -1.00
CA VAL A 15 -2.12 -2.04 -1.82
C VAL A 15 -1.36 -2.50 -3.04
N HIS A 16 -1.82 -2.11 -4.23
CA HIS A 16 -1.21 -2.46 -5.50
C HIS A 16 -0.67 -1.22 -6.21
N HIS A 17 0.48 -1.40 -6.85
CA HIS A 17 1.02 -0.40 -7.76
C HIS A 17 1.98 -1.04 -8.77
N SER A 18 2.04 -0.50 -9.99
CA SER A 18 2.93 -1.02 -11.05
C SER A 18 4.42 -0.85 -10.73
N LYS A 19 4.76 0.16 -9.93
CA LYS A 19 6.13 0.49 -9.51
C LYS A 19 6.37 0.15 -8.04
N ARG A 20 7.39 -0.66 -7.78
CA ARG A 20 7.87 -0.99 -6.42
C ARG A 20 8.19 0.24 -5.57
N GLN A 21 8.82 1.25 -6.18
CA GLN A 21 9.28 2.45 -5.46
C GLN A 21 8.11 3.18 -4.78
N VAL A 22 6.98 3.29 -5.46
CA VAL A 22 5.78 3.95 -4.91
C VAL A 22 5.24 3.20 -3.70
N LEU A 23 5.27 1.86 -3.69
CA LEU A 23 4.89 1.09 -2.50
C LEU A 23 5.90 1.21 -1.36
N LEU A 24 7.20 1.37 -1.67
CA LEU A 24 8.22 1.65 -0.65
C LEU A 24 8.00 3.04 -0.03
N ASP A 25 7.71 4.04 -0.86
CA ASP A 25 7.44 5.41 -0.41
C ASP A 25 6.16 5.45 0.44
N PHE A 26 5.11 4.75 0.00
CA PHE A 26 3.86 4.61 0.75
C PHE A 26 4.09 3.88 2.08
N MET A 27 4.82 2.76 2.08
CA MET A 27 5.20 2.05 3.31
C MET A 27 5.97 2.96 4.29
N ASN A 28 6.88 3.79 3.80
CA ASN A 28 7.60 4.75 4.63
C ASN A 28 6.67 5.83 5.20
N HIS A 29 5.72 6.32 4.41
CA HIS A 29 4.66 7.23 4.86
C HIS A 29 3.80 6.60 5.96
N LEU A 30 3.40 5.34 5.83
CA LEU A 30 2.63 4.65 6.87
C LEU A 30 3.45 4.43 8.15
N LYS A 31 4.74 4.11 8.01
CA LYS A 31 5.67 3.97 9.16
C LYS A 31 5.86 5.29 9.90
N SER A 32 6.04 6.41 9.19
CA SER A 32 6.21 7.73 9.82
C SER A 32 4.96 8.19 10.56
N ASN A 33 3.78 7.72 10.14
CA ASN A 33 2.50 8.00 10.80
C ASN A 33 2.11 6.95 11.87
N GLY A 34 2.94 5.92 12.10
CA GLY A 34 2.73 4.92 13.15
C GLY A 34 1.74 3.80 12.82
N TYR A 35 1.22 3.73 11.59
CA TYR A 35 0.20 2.75 11.15
C TYR A 35 0.78 1.40 10.70
N LEU A 36 2.10 1.30 10.52
CA LEU A 36 2.71 0.09 9.96
C LEU A 36 3.92 -0.35 10.77
N LYS A 37 3.81 -1.49 11.45
CA LYS A 37 4.94 -2.14 12.13
C LYS A 37 5.74 -3.04 11.20
N PHE A 38 5.06 -3.81 10.35
CA PHE A 38 5.69 -4.75 9.42
C PHE A 38 4.86 -4.88 8.14
N SER A 39 5.46 -4.54 7.00
CA SER A 39 4.99 -4.88 5.66
C SER A 39 6.16 -4.72 4.69
N TYR A 40 6.10 -5.39 3.55
CA TYR A 40 7.09 -5.27 2.49
C TYR A 40 6.41 -5.37 1.11
N PRO A 41 6.83 -4.56 0.13
CA PRO A 41 6.40 -4.75 -1.25
C PRO A 41 6.92 -6.07 -1.81
N MET A 42 6.02 -6.85 -2.40
CA MET A 42 6.31 -8.10 -3.08
C MET A 42 5.73 -8.09 -4.50
N PRO A 43 6.24 -8.92 -5.43
CA PRO A 43 5.64 -9.04 -6.76
C PRO A 43 4.17 -9.44 -6.65
N ASN A 44 3.30 -8.80 -7.43
CA ASN A 44 1.89 -9.13 -7.44
C ASN A 44 1.66 -10.45 -8.19
N GLN A 45 1.56 -11.56 -7.44
CA GLN A 45 1.35 -12.88 -8.01
C GLN A 45 -0.08 -13.09 -8.53
N GLU A 46 -1.05 -12.34 -8.02
CA GLU A 46 -2.46 -12.48 -8.42
C GLU A 46 -2.74 -11.88 -9.79
N ARG A 47 -2.12 -10.73 -10.09
CA ARG A 47 -2.30 -10.04 -11.38
C ARG A 47 -1.20 -10.38 -12.40
N GLY A 48 -0.14 -11.06 -11.99
CA GLY A 48 1.00 -11.40 -12.84
C GLY A 48 1.92 -10.22 -13.20
N GLU A 49 1.54 -8.99 -12.84
CA GLU A 49 2.34 -7.78 -13.06
C GLU A 49 2.24 -6.77 -11.91
N GLY A 50 3.30 -5.98 -11.74
CA GLY A 50 3.39 -4.96 -10.70
C GLY A 50 3.76 -5.51 -9.33
N TRP A 51 3.46 -4.71 -8.31
CA TRP A 51 3.82 -4.97 -6.93
C TRP A 51 2.61 -4.82 -6.03
N MET A 52 2.65 -5.50 -4.90
CA MET A 52 1.65 -5.39 -3.85
C MET A 52 2.29 -5.35 -2.46
N MET A 53 1.57 -4.82 -1.48
CA MET A 53 1.91 -4.92 -0.06
C MET A 53 0.66 -5.19 0.78
N PHE A 54 0.84 -5.90 1.90
CA PHE A 54 -0.24 -6.18 2.83
C PHE A 54 -0.43 -5.06 3.85
N LEU A 55 -1.68 -4.85 4.25
CA LEU A 55 -2.11 -3.98 5.32
C LEU A 55 -2.78 -4.83 6.40
N TYR A 56 -2.17 -4.85 7.58
CA TYR A 56 -2.69 -5.59 8.74
C TYR A 56 -3.62 -4.74 9.61
N GLU A 57 -3.74 -3.45 9.31
CA GLU A 57 -4.65 -2.51 9.94
C GLU A 57 -5.32 -1.67 8.85
N PRO A 58 -6.61 -1.32 9.02
CA PRO A 58 -7.32 -0.48 8.06
C PRO A 58 -6.71 0.92 8.05
N LEU A 59 -6.51 1.46 6.85
CA LEU A 59 -6.02 2.82 6.64
C LEU A 59 -7.21 3.76 6.43
N SER A 60 -7.14 4.97 6.99
CA SER A 60 -8.11 6.02 6.69
C SER A 60 -7.91 6.58 5.29
N ASP A 61 -9.00 6.98 4.63
CA ASP A 61 -8.97 7.65 3.32
C ASP A 61 -8.10 8.92 3.33
N GLU A 62 -8.04 9.62 4.47
CA GLU A 62 -7.20 10.81 4.65
C GLU A 62 -5.71 10.48 4.54
N LEU A 63 -5.28 9.36 5.12
CA LEU A 63 -3.89 8.90 5.05
C LEU A 63 -3.49 8.53 3.62
N ILE A 64 -4.40 7.91 2.87
CA ILE A 64 -4.19 7.58 1.46
C ILE A 64 -4.11 8.86 0.62
N LYS A 65 -5.05 9.79 0.81
CA LYS A 65 -5.08 11.08 0.10
C LYS A 65 -3.84 11.93 0.36
N ASN A 66 -3.33 11.96 1.60
CA ASN A 66 -2.13 12.71 1.96
C ASN A 66 -0.86 12.22 1.23
N PHE A 67 -0.86 10.97 0.75
CA PHE A 67 0.23 10.45 -0.05
C PHE A 67 0.08 10.77 -1.55
N GLU A 68 -1.14 10.81 -2.07
CA GLU A 68 -1.41 11.08 -3.49
C GLU A 68 -1.46 12.57 -3.86
N ALA A 69 -1.61 13.46 -2.87
CA ALA A 69 -1.63 14.92 -3.00
C ALA A 69 -0.26 15.52 -3.36
#